data_AF-A0A4V1P8W3-F1
#
_entry.id   AF-A0A4V1P8W3-F1
#
_cell.length_a   1.000
_cell.length_b   1.000
_cell.length_c   1.000
_cell.angle_alpha   90.00
_cell.angle_beta   90.00
_cell.angle_gamma   90.00
#
_symmetry.space_group_name_H-M   'P 1'
#
loop_
_entity.id
_entity.type
_entity.pdbx_description
1 polymer ?
#
loop_
_entity_poly.entity_id
_entity_poly.type
_entity_poly.pdbx_seq_one_letter_code
_entity_poly.pdbx_strand_id
1 'polypeptide(L)'
;MPVLKRFDAVGSGGFRPRYEHAPIHLVTSAALGSLERELPGSVIAARRFRPNILVDWPDGTEAIPEHGWIGREIRIGDVVLRGREPCGRCGFITIAQEGLPQDVEILRTVVKRHERKFGIYCDVVTPGQIAAGAAVTVG
;
A
#
# COMPACT_ATOMS: atom_id res chain seq x y z
N MET A 1 32.87 -33.42 -6.87
CA MET A 1 31.44 -33.74 -6.63
C MET A 1 30.81 -32.58 -5.88
N PRO A 2 29.65 -32.05 -6.31
CA PRO A 2 28.97 -31.01 -5.54
C PRO A 2 28.47 -31.59 -4.20
N VAL A 3 28.65 -30.84 -3.11
CA VAL A 3 28.29 -31.25 -1.75
C VAL A 3 27.15 -30.37 -1.25
N LEU A 4 26.11 -31.00 -0.70
CA LEU A 4 25.01 -30.29 -0.04
C LEU A 4 25.52 -29.60 1.23
N LYS A 5 25.38 -28.27 1.28
CA LYS A 5 25.57 -27.51 2.52
C LYS A 5 24.29 -27.52 3.34
N ARG A 6 24.44 -27.51 4.67
CA ARG A 6 23.32 -27.31 5.58
C ARG A 6 22.70 -25.93 5.34
N PHE A 7 21.37 -25.90 5.34
CA PHE A 7 20.60 -24.67 5.25
C PHE A 7 20.82 -23.85 6.53
N ASP A 8 21.39 -22.66 6.39
CA ASP A 8 21.51 -21.68 7.47
C ASP A 8 20.27 -20.77 7.41
N ALA A 9 19.31 -21.02 8.29
CA ALA A 9 18.00 -20.39 8.25
C ALA A 9 18.02 -18.88 8.59
N VAL A 10 19.07 -18.42 9.27
CA VAL A 10 19.15 -17.05 9.80
C VAL A 10 20.38 -16.31 9.26
N GLY A 11 21.39 -17.03 8.77
CA GLY A 11 22.68 -16.46 8.49
C GLY A 11 23.41 -16.13 9.79
N SER A 12 24.71 -16.38 9.87
CA SER A 12 25.56 -15.88 10.95
C SER A 12 25.55 -14.34 11.12
N GLY A 13 24.84 -13.61 10.25
CA GLY A 13 24.64 -12.16 10.28
C GLY A 13 23.32 -11.66 10.90
N GLY A 14 22.47 -12.55 11.44
CA GLY A 14 21.21 -12.19 12.10
C GLY A 14 20.02 -11.96 11.15
N PHE A 15 18.81 -11.79 11.72
CA PHE A 15 17.59 -11.52 10.95
C PHE A 15 17.70 -10.20 10.19
N ARG A 16 17.54 -10.25 8.87
CA ARG A 16 17.29 -9.09 8.02
C ARG A 16 15.97 -9.29 7.29
N PRO A 17 15.04 -8.32 7.33
CA PRO A 17 13.82 -8.42 6.55
C PRO A 17 14.17 -8.54 5.06
N ARG A 18 13.40 -9.34 4.32
CA ARG A 18 13.59 -9.52 2.87
C ARG A 18 13.45 -8.19 2.10
N TYR A 19 12.66 -7.26 2.63
CA TYR A 19 12.40 -5.95 2.07
C TYR A 19 12.49 -4.88 3.15
N GLU A 20 13.12 -3.75 2.84
CA GLU A 20 13.14 -2.55 3.67
C GLU A 20 12.20 -1.52 3.06
N HIS A 21 10.95 -1.48 3.54
CA HIS A 21 9.97 -0.46 3.16
C HIS A 21 9.73 0.50 4.32
N ALA A 22 9.13 1.66 4.02
CA ALA A 22 8.71 2.59 5.06
C ALA A 22 7.61 1.96 5.94
N PRO A 23 7.51 2.37 7.22
CA PRO A 23 6.67 1.68 8.20
C PRO A 23 5.16 1.88 8.00
N ILE A 24 4.75 2.92 7.27
CA ILE A 24 3.35 3.24 7.05
C ILE A 24 2.98 3.00 5.59
N HIS A 25 1.94 2.22 5.37
CA HIS A 25 1.32 2.03 4.07
C HIS A 25 0.00 2.82 4.01
N LEU A 26 -0.11 3.73 3.05
CA LEU A 26 -1.23 4.65 2.87
C LEU A 26 -1.93 4.42 1.52
N VAL A 27 -3.26 4.46 1.53
CA VAL A 27 -4.13 4.39 0.35
C VAL A 27 -5.22 5.47 0.45
N THR A 28 -5.71 5.98 -0.68
CA THR A 28 -6.89 6.87 -0.71
C THR A 28 -8.18 6.14 -1.10
N SER A 29 -9.34 6.64 -0.65
CA SER A 29 -10.65 6.17 -1.14
C SER A 29 -10.82 6.40 -2.65
N ALA A 30 -10.31 7.52 -3.17
CA ALA A 30 -10.27 7.81 -4.61
C ALA A 30 -9.52 6.72 -5.43
N ALA A 31 -8.39 6.21 -4.93
CA ALA A 31 -7.66 5.13 -5.60
C ALA A 31 -8.45 3.83 -5.64
N LEU A 32 -9.18 3.51 -4.57
CA LEU A 32 -10.08 2.35 -4.53
C LEU A 32 -11.24 2.53 -5.52
N GLY A 33 -11.87 3.70 -5.53
CA GLY A 33 -12.94 4.04 -6.48
C GLY A 33 -12.49 3.98 -7.94
N SER A 34 -11.25 4.39 -8.24
CA SER A 34 -10.68 4.23 -9.58
C SER A 34 -10.57 2.76 -9.98
N LEU A 35 -10.10 1.91 -9.07
CA LEU A 35 -9.97 0.48 -9.35
C LEU A 35 -11.34 -0.20 -9.47
N GLU A 36 -12.35 0.22 -8.70
CA GLU A 36 -13.75 -0.22 -8.85
C GLU A 36 -14.30 0.11 -10.24
N ARG A 37 -14.04 1.32 -10.74
CA ARG A 37 -14.43 1.71 -12.11
C ARG A 37 -13.71 0.89 -13.18
N GLU A 38 -12.45 0.53 -12.95
CA GLU A 38 -11.66 -0.30 -13.86
C GLU A 38 -12.07 -1.78 -13.85
N LEU A 39 -12.65 -2.25 -12.73
CA LEU A 39 -13.02 -3.65 -12.48
C LEU A 39 -14.44 -3.76 -11.88
N PRO A 40 -15.50 -3.45 -12.64
CA PRO A 40 -16.88 -3.46 -12.12
C PRO A 40 -17.39 -4.86 -11.72
N GLY A 41 -16.71 -5.93 -12.15
CA GLY A 41 -17.02 -7.30 -11.75
C GLY A 41 -16.27 -7.78 -10.49
N SER A 42 -15.35 -6.98 -9.96
CA SER A 42 -14.54 -7.32 -8.79
C SER A 42 -15.05 -6.62 -7.54
N VAL A 43 -14.94 -7.30 -6.39
CA VAL A 43 -15.18 -6.66 -5.09
C VAL A 43 -13.87 -6.03 -4.61
N ILE A 44 -13.72 -4.74 -4.87
CA ILE A 44 -12.59 -3.95 -4.37
C ILE A 44 -12.86 -3.57 -2.91
N ALA A 45 -11.87 -3.79 -2.06
CA ALA A 45 -11.96 -3.45 -0.64
C ALA A 45 -10.57 -3.11 -0.11
N ALA A 46 -10.48 -2.08 0.73
CA ALA A 46 -9.23 -1.65 1.36
C ALA A 46 -8.48 -2.83 2.04
N ARG A 47 -9.22 -3.78 2.62
CA ARG A 47 -8.69 -4.98 3.30
C ARG A 47 -7.85 -5.88 2.40
N ARG A 48 -8.02 -5.84 1.06
CA ARG A 48 -7.13 -6.54 0.11
C ARG A 48 -5.71 -5.96 0.12
N PHE A 49 -5.60 -4.64 0.24
CA PHE A 49 -4.36 -3.88 0.15
C PHE A 49 -3.65 -3.70 1.50
N ARG A 50 -4.37 -3.92 2.61
CA ARG A 50 -3.86 -3.85 3.99
C ARG A 50 -3.15 -2.51 4.29
N PRO A 51 -3.79 -1.36 4.04
CA PRO A 51 -3.26 -0.07 4.47
C PRO A 51 -3.24 0.03 5.99
N ASN A 52 -2.27 0.76 6.53
CA ASN A 52 -2.32 1.26 7.90
C ASN A 52 -3.28 2.45 7.98
N ILE A 53 -3.27 3.30 6.93
CA ILE A 53 -4.06 4.53 6.85
C ILE A 53 -4.83 4.53 5.53
N LEU A 54 -6.15 4.63 5.63
CA LEU A 54 -7.02 4.93 4.49
C LEU A 54 -7.46 6.39 4.60
N VAL A 55 -7.07 7.22 3.64
CA VAL A 55 -7.46 8.63 3.58
C VAL A 55 -8.71 8.75 2.74
N ASP A 56 -9.76 9.34 3.30
CA ASP A 56 -10.89 9.75 2.47
C ASP A 56 -10.48 10.94 1.62
N TRP A 57 -10.55 10.78 0.30
CA TRP A 57 -10.08 11.75 -0.68
C TRP A 57 -11.10 11.88 -1.81
N PRO A 58 -11.40 13.10 -2.27
CA PRO A 58 -12.36 13.31 -3.34
C PRO A 58 -12.00 12.50 -4.59
N ASP A 59 -13.03 11.95 -5.23
CA ASP A 59 -12.88 11.43 -6.59
C ASP A 59 -12.38 12.55 -7.51
N GLY A 60 -11.44 12.20 -8.38
CA GLY A 60 -10.82 13.12 -9.33
C GLY A 60 -10.42 12.43 -10.62
N THR A 61 -9.71 13.16 -11.46
CA THR A 61 -9.18 12.64 -12.74
C THR A 61 -7.98 11.70 -12.54
N GLU A 62 -7.30 11.81 -11.40
CA GLU A 62 -6.13 11.00 -11.06
C GLU A 62 -6.57 9.65 -10.48
N ALA A 63 -6.11 8.57 -11.11
CA ALA A 63 -6.49 7.22 -10.69
C ALA A 63 -5.93 6.83 -9.31
N ILE A 64 -4.73 7.33 -8.95
CA ILE A 64 -4.06 7.05 -7.67
C ILE A 64 -3.44 8.37 -7.18
N PRO A 65 -4.22 9.28 -6.58
CA PRO A 65 -3.76 10.62 -6.23
C PRO A 65 -2.59 10.62 -5.25
N GLU A 66 -2.51 9.62 -4.35
CA GLU A 66 -1.42 9.53 -3.38
C GLU A 66 -0.04 9.31 -4.00
N HIS A 67 0.06 8.85 -5.26
CA HIS A 67 1.36 8.80 -5.95
C HIS A 67 1.96 10.21 -6.11
N GLY A 68 1.13 11.25 -6.24
CA GLY A 68 1.56 12.64 -6.27
C GLY A 68 2.04 13.19 -4.92
N TRP A 69 1.94 12.40 -3.83
CA TRP A 69 2.36 12.80 -2.49
C TRP A 69 3.77 12.31 -2.15
N ILE A 70 4.44 11.59 -3.07
CA ILE A 70 5.81 11.14 -2.89
C ILE A 70 6.74 12.36 -2.80
N GLY A 71 7.62 12.36 -1.81
CA GLY A 71 8.52 13.46 -1.47
C GLY A 71 7.87 14.59 -0.66
N ARG A 72 6.56 14.57 -0.48
CA ARG A 72 5.76 15.61 0.21
C ARG A 72 5.44 15.22 1.65
N GLU A 73 5.14 16.23 2.47
CA GLU A 73 4.66 16.02 3.84
C GLU A 73 3.14 15.86 3.87
N ILE A 74 2.68 14.84 4.59
CA ILE A 74 1.27 14.53 4.81
C ILE A 74 1.00 14.71 6.30
N ARG A 75 0.19 15.69 6.66
CA ARG A 75 -0.14 16.01 8.06
C ARG A 75 -1.50 15.40 8.43
N ILE A 76 -1.55 14.76 9.60
CA ILE A 76 -2.75 14.15 10.17
C ILE A 76 -2.80 14.55 11.65
N GLY A 77 -3.50 15.65 11.97
CA GLY A 77 -3.34 16.30 13.27
C GLY A 77 -1.89 16.73 13.51
N ASP A 78 -1.30 16.30 14.63
CA ASP A 78 0.10 16.60 14.98
C ASP A 78 1.11 15.61 14.36
N VAL A 79 0.63 14.52 13.75
CA VAL A 79 1.50 13.55 13.06
C VAL A 79 1.88 14.07 11.68
N VAL A 80 3.16 13.95 11.36
CA VAL A 80 3.70 14.28 10.03
C VAL A 80 4.32 13.03 9.43
N LEU A 81 3.83 12.66 8.25
CA LEU A 81 4.40 11.60 7.41
C LEU A 81 5.08 12.20 6.20
N ARG A 82 6.03 11.49 5.60
CA ARG A 82 6.61 11.83 4.30
C ARG A 82 6.41 10.69 3.31
N GLY A 83 5.81 10.96 2.15
CA GLY A 83 5.68 9.96 1.09
C GLY A 83 7.05 9.52 0.59
N ARG A 84 7.38 8.22 0.67
CA ARG A 84 8.68 7.67 0.29
C ARG A 84 8.67 7.13 -1.14
N GLU A 85 7.80 6.18 -1.40
CA GLU A 85 7.78 5.43 -2.67
C GLU A 85 6.41 4.78 -2.92
N PRO A 86 6.07 4.41 -4.16
CA PRO A 86 4.86 3.65 -4.44
C PRO A 86 4.91 2.25 -3.82
N CYS A 87 3.77 1.75 -3.33
CA CYS A 87 3.69 0.42 -2.77
C CYS A 87 3.52 -0.63 -3.88
N GLY A 88 4.56 -1.44 -4.11
CA GLY A 88 4.51 -2.57 -5.02
C GLY A 88 3.54 -3.66 -4.55
N ARG A 89 2.74 -4.22 -5.47
CA ARG A 89 1.76 -5.27 -5.18
C ARG A 89 2.16 -6.63 -5.72
N CYS A 90 1.78 -7.66 -4.98
CA CYS A 90 2.01 -9.06 -5.33
C CYS A 90 0.70 -9.85 -5.21
N GLY A 91 0.77 -11.18 -5.40
CA GLY A 91 -0.38 -12.08 -5.32
C GLY A 91 -1.20 -11.98 -4.04
N PHE A 92 -0.68 -11.37 -2.97
CA PHE A 92 -1.40 -11.22 -1.71
C PHE A 92 -2.69 -10.40 -1.80
N ILE A 93 -2.84 -9.55 -2.82
CA ILE A 93 -4.08 -8.79 -3.03
C ILE A 93 -5.18 -9.63 -3.70
N THR A 94 -4.84 -10.80 -4.25
CA THR A 94 -5.79 -11.70 -4.91
C THR A 94 -6.39 -12.73 -3.96
N ILE A 95 -5.74 -12.99 -2.81
CA ILE A 95 -6.11 -14.04 -1.86
C ILE A 95 -7.52 -13.80 -1.30
N ALA A 96 -8.31 -14.87 -1.19
CA ALA A 96 -9.63 -14.85 -0.57
C ALA A 96 -9.57 -14.44 0.91
N GLN A 97 -10.60 -13.74 1.37
CA GLN A 97 -10.81 -13.35 2.77
C GLN A 97 -12.30 -13.52 3.08
N GLU A 98 -12.71 -13.39 4.34
CA GLU A 98 -14.12 -13.51 4.73
C GLU A 98 -15.00 -12.51 3.97
N GLY A 99 -15.93 -12.99 3.13
CA GLY A 99 -16.77 -12.15 2.27
C GLY A 99 -16.07 -11.55 1.04
N LEU A 100 -14.81 -11.89 0.77
CA LEU A 100 -14.06 -11.46 -0.41
C LEU A 100 -13.49 -12.69 -1.14
N PRO A 101 -14.04 -13.12 -2.30
CA PRO A 101 -13.52 -14.27 -3.01
C PRO A 101 -12.10 -14.01 -3.54
N GLN A 102 -11.40 -15.09 -3.89
CA GLN A 102 -10.13 -14.97 -4.61
C GLN A 102 -10.37 -14.27 -5.95
N ASP A 103 -9.55 -13.28 -6.28
CA ASP A 103 -9.71 -12.50 -7.50
C ASP A 103 -8.35 -12.09 -8.08
N VAL A 104 -7.97 -12.76 -9.18
CA VAL A 104 -6.70 -12.51 -9.87
C VAL A 104 -6.74 -11.29 -10.79
N GLU A 105 -7.92 -10.82 -11.18
CA GLU A 105 -8.08 -9.68 -12.07
C GLU A 105 -7.62 -8.39 -11.41
N ILE A 106 -7.76 -8.30 -10.08
CA ILE A 106 -7.25 -7.16 -9.29
C ILE A 106 -5.75 -6.96 -9.52
N LEU A 107 -4.93 -8.01 -9.37
CA LEU A 107 -3.49 -7.88 -9.61
C LEU A 107 -3.17 -7.67 -11.10
N ARG A 108 -3.88 -8.35 -12.01
CA ARG A 108 -3.68 -8.17 -13.46
C ARG A 108 -3.91 -6.73 -13.88
N THR A 109 -4.97 -6.10 -13.39
CA THR A 109 -5.29 -4.70 -13.67
C THR A 109 -4.26 -3.76 -13.07
N VAL A 110 -3.90 -3.95 -11.78
CA VAL A 110 -2.85 -3.12 -11.14
C VAL A 110 -1.50 -3.24 -11.86
N VAL A 111 -1.14 -4.43 -12.35
CA VAL A 111 0.06 -4.61 -13.18
C VAL A 111 -0.05 -3.87 -14.51
N LYS A 112 -1.18 -4.03 -15.22
CA LYS A 112 -1.36 -3.50 -16.57
C LYS A 112 -1.55 -1.99 -16.62
N ARG A 113 -2.25 -1.41 -15.65
CA ARG A 113 -2.67 0.01 -15.66
C ARG A 113 -1.83 0.88 -14.74
N HIS A 114 -1.29 0.30 -13.67
CA HIS A 114 -0.62 1.05 -12.59
C HIS A 114 0.80 0.54 -12.31
N GLU A 115 1.43 -0.14 -13.27
CA GLU A 115 2.81 -0.65 -13.18
C GLU A 115 3.10 -1.48 -11.92
N ARG A 116 2.11 -2.26 -11.47
CA ARG A 116 2.18 -3.09 -10.25
C ARG A 116 2.25 -2.26 -8.96
N LYS A 117 1.87 -0.98 -8.99
CA LYS A 117 1.90 -0.06 -7.85
C LYS A 117 0.47 0.33 -7.47
N PHE A 118 0.18 0.38 -6.18
CA PHE A 118 -1.09 0.87 -5.66
C PHE A 118 -0.89 1.35 -4.24
N GLY A 119 -1.26 2.59 -3.89
CA GLY A 119 -0.89 3.19 -2.60
C GLY A 119 0.59 3.56 -2.50
N ILE A 120 0.99 4.14 -1.36
CA ILE A 120 2.37 4.58 -1.10
C ILE A 120 2.87 4.10 0.26
N TYR A 121 4.19 3.96 0.38
CA TYR A 121 4.87 3.83 1.67
C TYR A 121 5.29 5.23 2.17
N CYS A 122 5.14 5.47 3.47
CA CYS A 122 5.47 6.72 4.13
C CYS A 122 6.37 6.52 5.35
N ASP A 123 7.29 7.45 5.52
CA ASP A 123 8.08 7.58 6.75
C ASP A 123 7.35 8.42 7.78
N VAL A 124 7.60 8.15 9.05
CA VAL A 124 7.16 8.99 10.16
C VAL A 124 8.21 10.07 10.39
N VAL A 125 7.85 11.32 10.12
CA VAL A 125 8.71 12.50 10.39
C VAL A 125 8.47 13.01 11.81
N THR A 126 7.20 13.09 12.22
CA THR A 126 6.80 13.47 13.58
C THR A 126 5.82 12.44 14.11
N PRO A 127 6.20 11.65 15.14
CA PRO A 127 5.33 10.65 15.72
C PRO A 127 4.25 11.28 16.60
N GLY A 128 3.16 10.56 16.81
CA GLY A 128 2.04 11.02 17.62
C GLY A 128 0.86 10.06 17.54
N GLN A 129 -0.28 10.49 18.08
CA GLN A 129 -1.53 9.74 18.00
C GLN A 129 -2.41 10.29 16.87
N ILE A 130 -3.10 9.38 16.18
CA ILE A 130 -4.12 9.71 15.21
C ILE A 130 -5.43 9.00 15.59
N ALA A 131 -6.55 9.57 15.19
CA ALA A 131 -7.87 8.98 15.34
C ALA A 131 -8.61 9.04 14.00
N ALA A 132 -9.56 8.12 13.80
CA ALA A 132 -10.45 8.19 12.64
C ALA A 132 -11.20 9.53 12.62
N GLY A 133 -11.38 10.11 11.43
CA GLY A 133 -12.00 11.42 11.24
C GLY A 133 -11.06 12.62 11.38
N ALA A 134 -9.77 12.41 11.70
CA ALA A 134 -8.78 13.49 11.67
C ALA A 134 -8.61 14.05 10.24
N ALA A 135 -8.50 15.36 10.13
CA ALA A 135 -8.25 16.03 8.86
C ALA A 135 -6.85 15.70 8.33
N VAL A 136 -6.74 15.53 7.02
CA VAL A 136 -5.49 15.24 6.31
C VAL A 136 -5.16 16.40 5.38
N THR A 137 -3.92 16.89 5.44
CA THR A 137 -3.42 17.90 4.49
C THR A 137 -2.10 17.44 3.88
N VAL A 138 -1.87 17.81 2.62
CA VAL A 138 -0.65 17.46 1.87
C VAL A 138 0.04 18.75 1.45
N GLY A 139 1.26 18.95 1.94
CA GLY A 139 2.11 20.13 1.67
C GLY A 139 2.78 20.04 0.33
#